data_AF-A0A821GAN4-F1
#
_entry.id   AF-A0A821GAN4-F1
#
_cell.length_a   1.000
_cell.length_b   1.000
_cell.length_c   1.000
_cell.angle_alpha   90.00
_cell.angle_beta   90.00
_cell.angle_gamma   90.00
#
_symmetry.space_group_name_H-M   'P 1'
#
loop_
_entity.id
_entity.type
_entity.pdbx_description
1 polymer ?
#
loop_
_entity_poly.entity_id
_entity_poly.type
_entity_poly.pdbx_seq_one_letter_code
_entity_poly.pdbx_strand_id
1 'polypeptide(L)'
;KLLDQVSGQIYPGQLVALMGPSGCGKTTLLNTLAGRALNGVTGDIWFNNQRYDKSMKRKLAYVLQQDLFFEKLTVKQQLTYTALLRLPNNLSKQDKLA
;
A
#
# COMPACT_ATOMS: atom_id res chain seq x y z
N LYS A 1 -11.24 17.98 -10.71
CA LYS A 1 -11.16 16.58 -11.21
C LYS A 1 -9.68 16.18 -11.15
N LEU A 2 -9.29 15.25 -10.27
CA LEU A 2 -7.87 14.94 -10.00
C LEU A 2 -7.31 13.78 -10.82
N LEU A 3 -8.16 12.83 -11.19
CA LEU A 3 -7.84 11.73 -12.10
C LEU A 3 -8.85 11.80 -13.26
N ASP A 4 -8.37 11.60 -14.49
CA ASP A 4 -9.21 11.59 -15.67
C ASP A 4 -8.77 10.47 -16.61
N GLN A 5 -9.68 9.54 -16.90
CA GLN A 5 -9.50 8.43 -17.84
C GLN A 5 -8.14 7.72 -17.76
N VAL A 6 -7.70 7.38 -16.55
CA VAL A 6 -6.42 6.67 -16.34
C VAL A 6 -6.64 5.18 -16.58
N SER A 7 -5.77 4.56 -17.38
CA SER A 7 -5.73 3.12 -17.61
C SER A 7 -4.28 2.62 -17.60
N GLY A 8 -4.08 1.38 -17.20
CA GLY A 8 -2.75 0.78 -17.14
C GLY A 8 -2.78 -0.64 -16.58
N GLN A 9 -1.73 -1.40 -16.85
CA GLN A 9 -1.54 -2.76 -16.35
C GLN A 9 -0.08 -2.91 -15.90
N ILE A 10 0.14 -3.69 -14.83
CA ILE A 10 1.46 -3.95 -14.27
C ILE A 10 1.58 -5.45 -14.07
N TYR A 11 2.65 -6.04 -14.58
CA TYR A 11 2.93 -7.46 -14.46
C TYR A 11 3.91 -7.74 -13.31
N PRO A 12 3.89 -8.97 -12.75
CA PRO A 12 4.85 -9.37 -11.72
C PRO A 12 6.30 -9.16 -12.17
N GLY A 13 7.14 -8.64 -11.26
CA GLY A 13 8.56 -8.37 -11.53
C GLY A 13 8.85 -7.02 -12.19
N GLN A 14 7.83 -6.22 -12.52
CA GLN A 14 8.03 -4.89 -13.09
C GLN A 14 8.19 -3.81 -12.01
N LEU A 15 9.14 -2.90 -12.25
CA LEU A 15 9.26 -1.64 -11.52
C LEU A 15 8.64 -0.53 -12.37
N VAL A 16 7.57 0.08 -11.87
CA VAL A 16 6.85 1.16 -12.57
C VAL A 16 7.02 2.46 -11.80
N ALA A 17 7.48 3.50 -12.50
CA ALA A 17 7.60 4.85 -11.94
C ALA A 17 6.45 5.73 -12.42
N LEU A 18 5.83 6.46 -11.48
CA LEU A 18 4.80 7.45 -11.79
C LEU A 18 5.41 8.86 -11.71
N MET A 19 5.55 9.52 -12.86
CA MET A 19 6.19 10.83 -12.97
C MET A 19 5.19 11.92 -13.39
N GLY A 20 5.43 13.15 -12.94
CA GLY A 20 4.59 14.30 -13.29
C GLY A 20 4.80 15.48 -12.33
N PRO A 21 4.31 16.69 -12.68
CA PRO A 21 4.46 17.89 -11.85
C PRO A 21 3.72 17.76 -10.51
N SER A 22 4.10 18.57 -9.52
CA SER A 22 3.39 18.59 -8.24
C SER A 22 1.91 18.95 -8.44
N GLY A 23 1.01 18.28 -7.72
CA GLY A 23 -0.45 18.51 -7.85
C GLY A 23 -1.15 17.76 -8.98
N CYS A 24 -0.46 17.04 -9.87
CA CYS A 24 -1.10 16.31 -10.98
C CYS A 24 -1.84 15.02 -10.58
N GLY A 25 -2.01 14.75 -9.28
CA GLY A 25 -2.76 13.58 -8.80
C GLY A 25 -1.94 12.30 -8.60
N LYS A 26 -0.60 12.33 -8.60
CA LYS A 26 0.24 11.14 -8.35
C LYS A 26 -0.12 10.42 -7.05
N THR A 27 -0.11 11.18 -5.94
CA THR A 27 -0.46 10.66 -4.61
C THR A 27 -1.91 10.20 -4.57
N THR A 28 -2.81 10.86 -5.31
CA THR A 28 -4.21 10.45 -5.45
C THR A 28 -4.33 9.10 -6.15
N LEU A 29 -3.65 8.90 -7.29
CA LEU A 29 -3.62 7.64 -8.03
C LEU A 29 -3.09 6.50 -7.15
N LEU A 30 -1.96 6.72 -6.48
CA LEU A 30 -1.37 5.73 -5.57
C LEU A 30 -2.29 5.42 -4.38
N ASN A 31 -2.97 6.41 -3.81
CA ASN A 31 -3.94 6.21 -2.74
C ASN A 31 -5.19 5.45 -3.20
N THR A 32 -5.64 5.67 -4.43
CA THR A 32 -6.76 4.95 -5.04
C THR A 32 -6.38 3.49 -5.31
N LEU A 33 -5.19 3.22 -5.87
CA LEU A 33 -4.68 1.86 -6.07
C LEU A 33 -4.46 1.11 -4.76
N ALA A 34 -4.00 1.80 -3.70
CA ALA A 34 -3.88 1.24 -2.35
C ALA A 34 -5.23 1.09 -1.61
N GLY A 35 -6.35 1.50 -2.22
CA GLY A 35 -7.68 1.39 -1.64
C GLY A 35 -7.94 2.29 -0.43
N ARG A 36 -7.19 3.40 -0.32
CA ARG A 36 -7.29 4.39 0.77
C ARG A 36 -8.24 5.54 0.43
N ALA A 37 -8.33 5.92 -0.83
CA ALA A 37 -9.19 7.00 -1.32
C ALA A 37 -10.11 6.49 -2.44
N LEU A 38 -11.24 5.88 -2.05
CA LEU A 38 -12.25 5.34 -2.97
C LEU A 38 -13.47 6.25 -3.12
N ASN A 39 -13.63 7.25 -2.26
CA ASN A 39 -14.77 8.15 -2.29
C ASN A 39 -14.73 9.01 -3.56
N GLY A 40 -15.76 8.91 -4.40
CA GLY A 40 -15.86 9.65 -5.66
C GLY A 40 -14.97 9.12 -6.79
N VAL A 41 -14.34 7.95 -6.62
CA VAL A 41 -13.62 7.26 -7.70
C VAL A 41 -14.61 6.39 -8.47
N THR A 42 -14.60 6.52 -9.79
CA THR A 42 -15.36 5.67 -10.71
C THR A 42 -14.39 4.86 -11.58
N GLY A 43 -14.79 3.65 -11.96
CA GLY A 43 -13.98 2.72 -12.75
C GLY A 43 -13.68 1.42 -11.99
N ASP A 44 -12.82 0.59 -12.60
CA ASP A 44 -12.50 -0.74 -12.10
C ASP A 44 -11.00 -0.90 -11.83
N ILE A 45 -10.69 -1.47 -10.67
CA ILE A 45 -9.32 -1.84 -10.28
C ILE A 45 -9.29 -3.35 -10.12
N TRP A 46 -8.31 -3.99 -10.76
CA TRP A 46 -8.12 -5.42 -10.77
C TRP A 46 -6.74 -5.77 -10.21
N PHE A 47 -6.69 -6.81 -9.37
CA PHE A 47 -5.45 -7.40 -8.86
C PHE A 47 -5.51 -8.91 -9.11
N ASN A 48 -4.56 -9.44 -9.89
CA ASN A 48 -4.51 -10.87 -10.25
C ASN A 48 -5.86 -11.43 -10.72
N ASN A 49 -6.50 -10.77 -11.69
CA ASN A 49 -7.82 -11.12 -12.25
C ASN A 49 -9.00 -11.11 -11.26
N GLN A 50 -8.81 -10.55 -10.07
CA GLN A 50 -9.88 -10.32 -9.10
C GLN A 50 -10.14 -8.83 -8.98
N ARG A 51 -11.42 -8.43 -9.03
CA ARG A 51 -11.81 -7.05 -8.75
C ARG A 51 -11.38 -6.68 -7.33
N TYR A 52 -10.93 -5.45 -7.14
CA TYR A 52 -10.46 -4.97 -5.85
C TYR A 52 -11.48 -5.24 -4.73
N ASP A 53 -11.01 -5.84 -3.65
CA ASP A 53 -11.76 -6.06 -2.42
C ASP A 53 -10.93 -5.60 -1.20
N LYS A 54 -11.60 -5.25 -0.10
CA LYS A 54 -10.96 -4.79 1.15
C LYS A 54 -9.98 -5.83 1.70
N SER A 55 -10.20 -7.12 1.47
CA SER A 55 -9.29 -8.19 1.89
C SER A 55 -7.89 -8.07 1.27
N MET A 56 -7.78 -7.46 0.09
CA MET A 56 -6.52 -7.28 -0.64
C MET A 56 -5.59 -6.27 0.01
N LYS A 57 -6.10 -5.39 0.90
CA LYS A 57 -5.24 -4.48 1.68
C LYS A 57 -4.17 -5.20 2.49
N ARG A 58 -4.40 -6.46 2.87
CA ARG A 58 -3.40 -7.30 3.57
C ARG A 58 -2.30 -7.83 2.66
N LYS A 59 -2.52 -7.83 1.34
CA LYS A 59 -1.56 -8.28 0.32
C LYS A 59 -0.76 -7.12 -0.31
N LEU A 60 -1.16 -5.88 -0.02
CA LEU A 60 -0.53 -4.67 -0.54
C LEU A 60 0.28 -3.97 0.55
N ALA A 61 1.52 -3.62 0.24
CA ALA A 61 2.32 -2.72 1.06
C ALA A 61 2.22 -1.30 0.49
N TYR A 62 1.98 -0.33 1.36
CA TYR A 62 1.93 1.09 1.00
C TYR A 62 2.79 1.89 1.96
N VAL A 63 3.76 2.62 1.41
CA VAL A 63 4.62 3.54 2.15
C VAL A 63 4.08 4.94 1.97
N LEU A 64 3.85 5.63 3.09
CA LEU A 64 3.30 6.98 3.09
C LEU A 64 4.38 8.00 2.70
N GLN A 65 3.94 9.16 2.22
CA GLN A 65 4.85 10.28 1.95
C GLN A 65 5.43 10.88 3.24
N GLN A 66 4.67 10.82 4.34
CA GLN A 66 5.12 11.19 5.68
C GLN A 66 5.18 9.94 6.54
N ASP A 67 6.33 9.74 7.16
CA ASP A 67 6.53 8.59 8.03
C ASP A 67 5.75 8.72 9.33
N LEU A 68 5.24 7.58 9.80
CA LEU A 68 4.55 7.46 11.09
C LEU A 68 5.38 6.53 11.97
N PHE A 69 6.26 7.11 12.77
CA PHE A 69 7.09 6.38 13.72
C PHE A 69 6.76 6.76 15.17
N PHE A 70 6.96 5.82 16.09
CA PHE A 70 6.90 6.14 17.51
C PHE A 70 8.25 6.72 17.93
N GLU A 71 8.30 8.01 18.25
CA GLU A 71 9.54 8.73 18.56
C GLU A 71 10.37 8.11 19.68
N LYS A 72 9.72 7.40 20.60
CA LYS A 72 10.36 6.77 21.77
C LYS A 72 10.89 5.36 21.50
N LEU A 73 10.66 4.79 20.32
CA LEU A 73 11.11 3.45 19.97
C LEU A 73 12.36 3.50 19.09
N THR A 74 13.29 2.60 19.36
CA THR A 74 14.39 2.33 18.43
C THR A 74 13.86 1.65 17.16
N VAL A 75 14.63 1.70 16.08
CA VAL A 75 14.28 1.04 14.81
C VAL A 75 13.95 -0.45 15.02
N LYS A 76 14.75 -1.16 15.81
CA LYS A 76 14.51 -2.59 16.11
C LYS A 76 13.18 -2.80 16.83
N GLN A 77 12.84 -1.94 17.79
CA GLN A 77 11.57 -2.02 18.52
C GLN A 77 10.37 -1.71 17.61
N GLN A 78 10.48 -0.71 16.74
CA GLN A 78 9.45 -0.35 15.77
C GLN A 78 9.15 -1.51 14.80
N LEU A 79 10.21 -2.14 14.26
CA LEU A 79 10.10 -3.31 13.37
C LEU A 79 9.52 -4.51 14.11
N THR A 80 10.01 -4.79 15.33
CA THR A 80 9.51 -5.87 16.19
C THR A 80 8.03 -5.70 16.49
N TYR A 81 7.61 -4.51 16.90
CA TYR A 81 6.22 -4.17 17.19
C TYR A 81 5.32 -4.38 15.96
N THR A 82 5.76 -3.90 14.80
CA THR A 82 5.03 -4.05 13.54
C THR A 82 4.93 -5.52 13.09
N ALA A 83 6.03 -6.28 13.21
CA ALA A 83 6.07 -7.70 12.87
C ALA A 83 5.11 -8.52 13.72
N LEU A 84 5.10 -8.30 15.05
CA LEU A 84 4.21 -9.01 15.96
C LEU A 84 2.72 -8.78 15.65
N LEU A 85 2.35 -7.58 15.18
CA LEU A 85 0.96 -7.23 14.84
C LEU A 85 0.55 -7.65 13.42
N ARG A 86 1.48 -7.67 12.46
CA ARG A 86 1.16 -7.95 11.05
C ARG A 86 1.37 -9.41 10.65
N LEU A 87 2.32 -10.12 11.25
CA LEU A 87 2.59 -11.51 10.92
C LEU A 87 1.53 -12.44 11.52
N PRO A 88 1.13 -13.50 10.79
CA PRO A 88 0.04 -14.35 11.22
C PRO A 88 0.34 -15.10 12.53
N ASN A 89 -0.71 -15.42 13.28
CA ASN A 89 -0.61 -15.98 14.65
C ASN A 89 -0.09 -17.42 14.69
N ASN A 90 -0.01 -18.10 13.55
CA ASN A 90 0.55 -19.44 13.44
C ASN A 90 2.09 -19.46 13.44
N LEU A 91 2.77 -18.32 13.22
CA LEU A 91 4.22 -18.23 13.39
C LEU A 91 4.58 -18.12 14.87
N SER A 92 5.64 -18.84 15.28
CA SER A 92 6.17 -18.72 16.62
C SER A 92 6.72 -17.32 16.86
N LYS A 93 6.81 -16.92 18.14
CA LYS A 93 7.42 -15.62 18.48
C LYS A 93 8.88 -15.54 18.02
N GLN A 94 9.60 -16.66 18.00
CA GLN A 94 10.97 -16.68 17.49
C GLN A 94 11.00 -16.43 15.98
N ASP A 95 10.13 -17.08 15.20
CA ASP A 95 10.05 -16.89 13.74
C ASP A 95 9.59 -15.48 13.35
N LYS A 96 8.76 -14.83 14.18
CA LYS A 96 8.34 -13.43 13.97
C LYS A 96 9.46 -12.41 14.25
N LEU A 97 10.49 -12.81 14.99
CA LEU A 97 11.58 -11.93 15.46
C LEU A 97 12.95 -12.29 14.85
N ALA A 98 13.00 -13.37 14.06
CA ALA A 98 14.14 -13.76 13.25
C ALA A 98 14.30 -12.81 12.06
#